data_AF-A0A6C2YNS3-F1
#
_entry.id   AF-A0A6C2YNS3-F1
#
_cell.length_a   1.000
_cell.length_b   1.000
_cell.length_c   1.000
_cell.angle_alpha   90.00
_cell.angle_beta   90.00
_cell.angle_gamma   90.00
#
_symmetry.space_group_name_H-M   'P 1'
#
loop_
_entity.id
_entity.type
_entity.pdbx_description
1 polymer ?
#
loop_
_entity_poly.entity_id
_entity_poly.type
_entity_poly.pdbx_seq_one_letter_code
_entity_poly.pdbx_strand_id
1 'polypeptide(L)'
;MKPSSNFQMVFDRMTLPGLRIYLYLGFAALLFLLFVLGERNALAGGLICLFLGIPGLLFRWTFAPILVLILSFYFMLAPAGVPMSRAFVEEVPSLQLTDLLITAAVLVYLIAQYRVNSLLSQAFPLERPLIHRTAIPDEPPLDAPAQRPNTSVHDSEVKSILIQGVVFTLASLVGWVFLYYPPIGARGFPSTTVRFWIAVWSIAGSMMVGHVVLSYLSWRNMRRDEASMILRDALWWETRREQERLHHWRQWYRSGRPEPLIANDVEQQSERSERK
;
A
#
# COMPACT_ATOMS: atom_id res chain seq x y z
N MET A 1 16.86 30.85 -15.01
CA MET A 1 16.05 29.91 -14.19
C MET A 1 16.72 29.78 -12.83
N LYS A 2 16.07 30.21 -11.73
CA LYS A 2 16.58 29.95 -10.37
C LYS A 2 16.36 28.46 -10.07
N PRO A 3 17.36 27.70 -9.60
CA PRO A 3 17.12 26.35 -9.11
C PRO A 3 16.16 26.47 -7.93
N SER A 4 14.93 25.99 -8.10
CA SER A 4 14.04 25.76 -6.97
C SER A 4 14.80 24.86 -6.00
N SER A 5 14.96 25.28 -4.76
CA SER A 5 15.62 24.44 -3.76
C SER A 5 14.87 23.10 -3.71
N ASN A 6 15.59 21.98 -3.66
CA ASN A 6 14.98 20.65 -3.56
C ASN A 6 13.93 20.57 -2.44
N PHE A 7 14.07 21.42 -1.43
CA PHE A 7 13.14 21.59 -0.31
C PHE A 7 11.75 22.11 -0.74
N GLN A 8 11.68 23.11 -1.61
CA GLN A 8 10.39 23.62 -2.11
C GLN A 8 9.62 22.56 -2.88
N MET A 9 10.32 21.79 -3.72
CA MET A 9 9.70 20.68 -4.47
C MET A 9 9.13 19.60 -3.54
N VAL A 10 9.78 19.35 -2.40
CA VAL A 10 9.27 18.42 -1.39
C VAL A 10 8.01 18.97 -0.72
N PHE A 11 8.00 20.25 -0.33
CA PHE A 11 6.82 20.89 0.27
C PHE A 11 5.64 20.99 -0.70
N ASP A 12 5.87 21.34 -1.96
CA ASP A 12 4.81 21.41 -2.96
C ASP A 12 4.15 20.05 -3.14
N ARG A 13 4.92 18.95 -3.09
CA ARG A 13 4.36 17.59 -3.11
C ARG A 13 3.56 17.25 -1.86
N MET A 14 3.95 17.75 -0.68
CA MET A 14 3.17 17.61 0.57
C MET A 14 1.81 18.31 0.50
N THR A 15 1.62 19.25 -0.43
CA THR A 15 0.31 19.91 -0.59
C THR A 15 -0.74 19.08 -1.32
N LEU A 16 -0.36 17.93 -1.89
CA LEU A 16 -1.30 17.06 -2.60
C LEU A 16 -2.38 16.54 -1.64
N PRO A 17 -3.68 16.70 -1.96
CA PRO A 17 -4.78 16.42 -1.04
C PRO A 17 -4.79 14.96 -0.58
N GLY A 18 -4.54 14.02 -1.51
CA GLY A 18 -4.45 12.60 -1.19
C GLY A 18 -3.32 12.28 -0.21
N LEU A 19 -2.16 12.94 -0.34
CA LEU A 19 -1.02 12.72 0.54
C LEU A 19 -1.25 13.26 1.95
N ARG A 20 -1.92 14.42 2.08
CA ARG A 20 -2.21 15.05 3.38
C ARG A 20 -3.00 14.13 4.31
N ILE A 21 -3.99 13.42 3.76
CA ILE A 21 -4.82 12.50 4.55
C ILE A 21 -3.95 11.41 5.19
N TYR A 22 -3.06 10.78 4.42
CA TYR A 22 -2.16 9.75 4.93
C TYR A 22 -1.12 10.29 5.91
N LEU A 23 -0.63 11.52 5.69
CA LEU A 23 0.27 12.18 6.64
C LEU A 23 -0.44 12.45 7.97
N TYR A 24 -1.66 12.98 7.95
CA TYR A 24 -2.45 13.21 9.17
C TYR A 24 -2.75 11.90 9.89
N LEU A 25 -3.11 10.85 9.15
CA LEU A 25 -3.33 9.52 9.71
C LEU A 25 -2.06 8.96 10.38
N GLY A 26 -0.91 9.09 9.72
CA GLY A 26 0.39 8.68 10.24
C GLY A 26 0.79 9.46 11.49
N PHE A 27 0.61 10.79 11.50
CA PHE A 27 0.88 11.63 12.67
C PHE A 27 -0.06 11.32 13.84
N ALA A 28 -1.35 11.15 13.57
CA ALA A 28 -2.33 10.76 14.58
C ALA A 28 -1.97 9.40 15.21
N ALA A 29 -1.56 8.42 14.40
CA ALA A 29 -1.11 7.12 14.88
C ALA A 29 0.15 7.21 15.74
N LEU A 30 1.14 8.02 15.36
CA LEU A 30 2.35 8.23 16.16
C LEU A 30 2.08 8.96 17.48
N LEU A 31 1.20 9.97 17.48
CA LEU A 31 0.78 10.63 18.72
C LEU A 31 0.03 9.66 19.63
N PHE A 32 -0.87 8.86 19.07
CA PHE A 32 -1.59 7.84 19.82
C PHE A 32 -0.63 6.81 20.41
N LEU A 33 0.36 6.36 19.64
CA LEU A 33 1.42 5.46 20.11
C LEU A 33 2.22 6.09 21.28
N LEU A 34 2.57 7.38 21.20
CA LEU A 34 3.22 8.11 22.29
C LEU A 34 2.37 8.08 23.57
N PHE A 35 1.08 8.40 23.46
CA PHE A 35 0.18 8.40 24.62
C PHE A 35 0.07 7.02 25.26
N VAL A 36 -0.17 5.97 24.46
CA VAL A 36 -0.36 4.61 25.00
C VAL A 36 0.94 4.05 25.60
N LEU A 37 2.11 4.36 25.03
CA LEU A 37 3.39 4.01 25.65
C LEU A 37 3.66 4.82 26.93
N GLY A 38 3.22 6.08 26.97
CA GLY A 38 3.28 6.92 28.18
C GLY A 38 2.53 6.31 29.36
N GLU A 39 1.32 5.80 29.13
CA GLU A 39 0.52 5.08 30.14
C GLU A 39 1.22 3.83 30.69
N ARG A 40 2.12 3.21 29.92
CA ARG A 40 2.94 2.07 30.37
C ARG A 40 4.27 2.49 31.01
N ASN A 41 4.43 3.76 31.38
CA ASN A 41 5.68 4.36 31.86
C ASN A 41 6.84 4.29 30.83
N ALA A 42 6.54 4.12 29.54
CA ALA A 42 7.50 4.06 28.44
C ALA A 42 7.52 5.37 27.61
N LEU A 43 7.35 6.52 28.27
CA LEU A 43 7.25 7.84 27.61
C LEU A 43 8.47 8.13 26.73
N ALA A 44 9.68 7.77 27.19
CA ALA A 44 10.91 7.93 26.41
C ALA A 44 10.84 7.15 25.09
N GLY A 45 10.32 5.92 25.12
CA GLY A 45 10.13 5.10 23.93
C GLY A 45 9.11 5.68 22.96
N GLY A 46 7.99 6.18 23.48
CA GLY A 46 7.00 6.90 22.69
C GLY A 46 7.58 8.14 21.98
N LEU A 47 8.39 8.93 22.70
CA LEU A 47 9.04 10.11 22.12
C LEU A 47 10.04 9.73 21.03
N ILE A 48 10.88 8.72 21.26
CA ILE A 48 11.84 8.25 20.24
C ILE A 48 11.09 7.75 18.99
N CYS A 49 10.01 6.98 19.16
CA CYS A 49 9.18 6.52 18.04
C CYS A 49 8.56 7.69 17.28
N LEU A 50 8.06 8.72 17.97
CA LEU A 50 7.51 9.94 17.36
C LEU A 50 8.60 10.69 16.56
N PHE A 51 9.77 10.92 17.17
CA PHE A 51 10.88 11.66 16.55
C PHE A 51 11.53 10.92 15.39
N LEU A 52 11.46 9.59 15.33
CA LEU A 52 11.90 8.83 14.15
C LEU A 52 10.78 8.71 13.11
N GLY A 53 9.54 8.55 13.56
CA GLY A 53 8.37 8.36 12.70
C GLY A 53 8.02 9.61 11.89
N ILE A 54 8.09 10.80 12.48
CA ILE A 54 7.79 12.08 11.80
C ILE A 54 8.76 12.34 10.63
N PRO A 55 10.08 12.36 10.82
CA PRO A 55 11.04 12.44 9.71
C PRO A 55 10.89 11.26 8.73
N GLY A 56 10.55 10.07 9.23
CA GLY A 56 10.24 8.91 8.39
C GLY A 56 9.13 9.19 7.38
N LEU A 57 8.02 9.78 7.83
CA LEU A 57 6.88 10.19 7.00
C LEU A 57 7.24 11.33 6.05
N LEU A 58 7.93 12.36 6.56
CA LEU A 58 8.25 13.57 5.79
C LEU A 58 9.34 13.35 4.74
N PHE A 59 10.42 12.66 5.10
CA PHE A 59 11.57 12.40 4.22
C PHE A 59 11.51 11.05 3.51
N ARG A 60 10.43 10.28 3.70
CA ARG A 60 10.22 8.99 3.02
C ARG A 60 11.31 7.98 3.32
N TRP A 61 11.77 7.97 4.56
CA TRP A 61 12.83 7.05 4.95
C TRP A 61 12.28 5.63 4.97
N THR A 62 12.77 4.77 4.07
CA THR A 62 12.30 3.39 3.89
C THR A 62 12.53 2.51 5.13
N PHE A 63 13.52 2.85 5.96
CA PHE A 63 13.83 2.11 7.19
C PHE A 63 13.04 2.58 8.41
N ALA A 64 12.43 3.77 8.39
CA ALA A 64 11.64 4.29 9.50
C ALA A 64 10.56 3.32 10.03
N PRO A 65 9.72 2.66 9.19
CA PRO A 65 8.69 1.75 9.70
C PRO A 65 9.28 0.58 10.51
N ILE A 66 10.40 0.02 10.05
CA ILE A 66 11.08 -1.09 10.73
C ILE A 66 11.66 -0.62 12.06
N LEU A 67 12.29 0.56 12.09
CA LEU A 67 12.84 1.14 13.32
C LEU A 67 11.76 1.42 14.36
N VAL A 68 10.63 2.02 13.96
CA VAL A 68 9.51 2.28 14.87
C VAL A 68 8.94 0.98 15.43
N LEU A 69 8.82 -0.08 14.60
CA LEU A 69 8.36 -1.39 15.05
C LEU A 69 9.32 -2.02 16.08
N ILE A 70 10.62 -2.05 15.77
CA ILE A 70 11.65 -2.61 16.66
C ILE A 70 11.69 -1.85 18.00
N LEU A 71 11.63 -0.51 17.95
CA LEU A 71 11.65 0.31 19.14
C LEU A 71 10.38 0.16 19.98
N SER A 72 9.21 0.16 19.34
CA SER A 72 7.94 -0.08 20.04
C SER A 72 7.99 -1.43 20.77
N PHE A 73 8.47 -2.47 20.09
CA PHE A 73 8.65 -3.80 20.69
C PHE A 73 9.66 -3.79 21.84
N TYR A 74 10.82 -3.13 21.66
CA TYR A 74 11.84 -3.00 22.71
C TYR A 74 11.27 -2.33 23.98
N PHE A 75 10.53 -1.23 23.83
CA PHE A 75 9.95 -0.52 24.97
C PHE A 75 8.74 -1.24 25.58
N MET A 76 8.07 -2.14 24.85
CA MET A 76 7.11 -3.06 25.47
C MET A 76 7.80 -4.09 26.38
N LEU A 77 9.02 -4.52 26.04
CA LEU A 77 9.81 -5.45 26.86
C LEU A 77 10.52 -4.74 28.03
N ALA A 78 11.01 -3.52 27.81
CA ALA A 78 11.74 -2.73 28.79
C ALA A 78 11.19 -1.28 28.84
N PRO A 79 10.07 -1.03 29.54
CA PRO A 79 9.44 0.29 29.59
C PRO A 79 10.37 1.40 30.09
N ALA A 80 11.23 1.08 31.06
CA ALA A 80 12.22 2.00 31.63
C ALA A 80 13.45 2.22 30.71
N GLY A 81 13.52 1.59 29.54
CA GLY A 81 14.62 1.71 28.57
C GLY A 81 15.89 0.94 28.92
N VAL A 82 16.05 0.49 30.17
CA VAL A 82 17.13 -0.41 30.60
C VAL A 82 16.52 -1.79 30.87
N PRO A 83 17.08 -2.87 30.31
CA PRO A 83 16.69 -4.23 30.70
C PRO A 83 17.19 -4.44 32.14
N MET A 84 16.44 -3.95 33.13
CA MET A 84 16.75 -4.21 34.52
C MET A 84 16.69 -5.73 34.72
N SER A 85 17.75 -6.28 35.30
CA SER A 85 17.93 -7.69 35.63
C SER A 85 16.94 -8.24 36.66
N ARG A 86 15.78 -7.59 36.85
CA ARG A 86 14.67 -8.18 37.56
C ARG A 86 14.35 -9.46 36.81
N ALA A 87 14.70 -10.58 37.43
CA ALA A 87 14.30 -11.91 37.02
C ALA A 87 12.88 -11.79 36.50
N PHE A 88 12.64 -12.23 35.27
CA PHE A 88 11.33 -12.25 34.64
C PHE A 88 10.38 -12.96 35.61
N VAL A 89 9.80 -12.20 36.54
CA VAL A 89 8.74 -12.69 37.39
C VAL A 89 7.66 -12.96 36.37
N GLU A 90 7.32 -14.23 36.19
CA GLU A 90 6.28 -14.71 35.30
C GLU A 90 4.93 -14.19 35.80
N GLU A 91 4.72 -12.88 35.71
CA GLU A 91 3.40 -12.31 35.71
C GLU A 91 2.75 -12.82 34.44
N VAL A 92 1.78 -13.73 34.61
CA VAL A 92 0.93 -14.24 33.53
C VAL A 92 0.49 -13.04 32.70
N PRO A 93 0.95 -12.86 31.44
CA PRO A 93 0.56 -11.73 30.61
C PRO A 93 -0.96 -11.69 30.53
N SER A 94 -1.53 -10.75 31.28
CA SER A 94 -2.93 -10.40 31.18
C SER A 94 -3.11 -9.63 29.89
N LEU A 95 -4.20 -9.90 29.20
CA LEU A 95 -4.51 -9.18 27.97
C LEU A 95 -4.88 -7.74 28.33
N GLN A 96 -3.95 -6.81 28.14
CA GLN A 96 -4.20 -5.41 28.43
C GLN A 96 -4.75 -4.71 27.20
N LEU A 97 -5.78 -3.88 27.39
CA LEU A 97 -6.34 -3.04 26.31
C LEU A 97 -5.24 -2.18 25.66
N THR A 98 -4.24 -1.76 26.44
CA THR A 98 -3.06 -1.00 25.98
C THR A 98 -2.28 -1.74 24.89
N ASP A 99 -2.07 -3.05 25.00
CA ASP A 99 -1.34 -3.82 23.99
C ASP A 99 -2.10 -3.87 22.65
N LEU A 100 -3.42 -3.93 22.72
CA LEU A 100 -4.30 -3.87 21.56
C LEU A 100 -4.26 -2.48 20.89
N LEU A 101 -4.26 -1.42 21.70
CA LEU A 101 -4.15 -0.05 21.22
C LEU A 101 -2.78 0.24 20.59
N ILE A 102 -1.68 -0.25 21.18
CA ILE A 102 -0.32 -0.15 20.58
C ILE A 102 -0.30 -0.84 19.22
N THR A 103 -0.84 -2.06 19.15
CA THR A 103 -0.88 -2.84 17.90
C THR A 103 -1.64 -2.10 16.80
N ALA A 104 -2.82 -1.56 17.13
CA ALA A 104 -3.61 -0.75 16.20
C ALA A 104 -2.84 0.50 15.75
N ALA A 105 -2.20 1.22 16.68
CA ALA A 105 -1.43 2.42 16.38
C ALA A 105 -0.27 2.14 15.41
N VAL A 106 0.53 1.11 15.71
CA VAL A 106 1.67 0.71 14.86
C VAL A 106 1.17 0.29 13.48
N LEU A 107 0.09 -0.50 13.39
CA LEU A 107 -0.44 -0.95 12.12
C LEU A 107 -0.94 0.21 11.24
N VAL A 108 -1.68 1.17 11.82
CA VAL A 108 -2.15 2.37 11.11
C VAL A 108 -0.97 3.21 10.64
N TYR A 109 0.05 3.39 11.49
CA TYR A 109 1.28 4.08 11.10
C TYR A 109 1.99 3.39 9.92
N LEU A 110 2.14 2.06 9.96
CA LEU A 110 2.77 1.29 8.87
C LEU A 110 1.99 1.46 7.57
N ILE A 111 0.66 1.31 7.60
CA ILE A 111 -0.18 1.48 6.40
C ILE A 111 -0.02 2.90 5.84
N ALA A 112 -0.08 3.93 6.68
CA ALA A 112 0.12 5.31 6.28
C ALA A 112 1.51 5.52 5.64
N GLN A 113 2.57 5.04 6.28
CA GLN A 113 3.95 5.16 5.79
C GLN A 113 4.15 4.48 4.42
N TYR A 114 3.66 3.24 4.26
CA TYR A 114 3.75 2.54 2.98
C TYR A 114 2.88 3.17 1.90
N ARG A 115 1.71 3.73 2.25
CA ARG A 115 0.86 4.47 1.30
C ARG A 115 1.51 5.76 0.84
N VAL A 116 2.06 6.56 1.76
CA VAL A 116 2.85 7.77 1.44
C VAL A 116 4.00 7.40 0.50
N ASN A 117 4.72 6.32 0.79
CA ASN A 117 5.79 5.85 -0.08
C ASN A 117 5.25 5.46 -1.45
N SER A 118 4.17 4.68 -1.54
CA SER A 118 3.57 4.23 -2.81
C SER A 118 3.06 5.37 -3.70
N LEU A 119 2.53 6.45 -3.12
CA LEU A 119 2.05 7.61 -3.88
C LEU A 119 3.19 8.44 -4.44
N LEU A 120 4.35 8.41 -3.79
CA LEU A 120 5.51 9.24 -4.13
C LEU A 120 6.61 8.47 -4.86
N SER A 121 6.65 7.15 -4.75
CA SER A 121 7.50 6.27 -5.57
C SER A 121 6.65 5.71 -6.69
N GLN A 122 6.83 6.21 -7.90
CA GLN A 122 6.38 5.48 -9.07
C GLN A 122 7.10 4.12 -9.05
N ALA A 123 6.33 3.03 -8.99
CA ALA A 123 6.87 1.68 -8.98
C ALA A 123 7.70 1.39 -10.23
N PHE A 124 7.39 2.11 -11.31
CA PHE A 124 8.22 2.18 -12.49
C PHE A 124 9.23 3.32 -12.34
N PRO A 125 10.53 3.07 -12.55
CA PRO A 125 11.45 4.18 -12.77
C PRO A 125 10.84 5.06 -13.85
N LEU A 126 10.86 6.40 -13.69
CA LEU A 126 10.51 7.28 -14.81
C LEU A 126 11.35 6.77 -15.97
N GLU A 127 10.69 6.15 -16.96
CA GLU A 127 11.34 5.86 -18.22
C GLU A 127 11.80 7.23 -18.66
N ARG A 128 13.12 7.48 -18.52
CA ARG A 128 13.73 8.62 -19.19
C ARG A 128 13.22 8.44 -20.60
N PRO A 129 12.43 9.39 -21.15
CA PRO A 129 11.92 9.25 -22.49
C PRO A 129 13.16 8.88 -23.29
N LEU A 130 13.19 7.63 -23.78
CA LEU A 130 14.32 7.13 -24.55
C LEU A 130 14.44 8.19 -25.61
N ILE A 131 15.49 9.02 -25.52
CA ILE A 131 15.71 10.14 -26.43
C ILE A 131 15.71 9.44 -27.78
N HIS A 132 14.55 9.50 -28.45
CA HIS A 132 14.35 8.85 -29.71
C HIS A 132 15.20 9.70 -30.63
N ARG A 133 16.44 9.27 -30.78
CA ARG A 133 17.46 9.91 -31.62
C ARG A 133 17.07 9.83 -33.10
N THR A 134 15.94 9.18 -33.39
CA THR A 134 15.19 9.21 -34.63
C THR A 134 13.85 9.92 -34.37
N ALA A 135 13.91 11.20 -34.04
CA ALA A 135 12.73 12.05 -34.12
C ALA A 135 12.30 12.06 -35.60
N ILE A 136 11.24 11.32 -35.93
CA ILE A 136 10.47 11.58 -37.13
C ILE A 136 9.88 12.98 -36.91
N PRO A 137 10.22 13.99 -37.74
CA PRO A 137 9.90 15.39 -37.45
C PRO A 137 8.41 15.71 -37.26
N ASP A 138 7.52 14.82 -37.71
CA ASP A 138 6.08 15.07 -37.77
C ASP A 138 5.26 14.21 -36.80
N GLU A 139 5.88 13.38 -35.96
CA GLU A 139 5.12 12.57 -35.00
C GLU A 139 4.85 13.40 -33.72
N PRO A 140 3.57 13.57 -33.31
CA PRO A 140 3.24 14.32 -32.12
C PRO A 140 3.94 13.67 -30.90
N PRO A 141 4.44 14.49 -29.95
CA PRO A 141 5.16 13.96 -28.80
C PRO A 141 4.28 12.93 -28.08
N LEU A 142 4.77 11.68 -27.96
CA LEU A 142 4.07 10.67 -27.19
C LEU A 142 3.83 11.20 -25.78
N ASP A 143 2.55 11.28 -25.40
CA ASP A 143 2.13 11.75 -24.10
C ASP A 143 2.88 10.97 -23.01
N ALA A 144 3.49 11.69 -22.08
CA ALA A 144 4.15 11.08 -20.93
C ALA A 144 3.20 10.08 -20.26
N PRO A 145 3.71 8.93 -19.77
CA PRO A 145 2.87 7.89 -19.18
C PRO A 145 1.93 8.50 -18.14
N ALA A 146 0.63 8.22 -18.32
CA ALA A 146 -0.43 8.82 -17.52
C ALA A 146 -0.20 8.53 -16.03
N GLN A 147 0.17 9.57 -15.28
CA GLN A 147 0.27 9.45 -13.83
C GLN A 147 -1.14 9.32 -13.26
N ARG A 148 -1.35 8.36 -12.34
CA ARG A 148 -2.63 8.26 -11.62
C ARG A 148 -2.94 9.65 -11.04
N PRO A 149 -4.09 10.26 -11.38
CA PRO A 149 -4.38 11.62 -10.95
C PRO A 149 -4.41 11.67 -9.42
N ASN A 150 -3.62 12.58 -8.84
CA ASN A 150 -3.46 12.75 -7.39
C ASN A 150 -4.77 13.16 -6.68
N THR A 151 -5.80 13.51 -7.45
CA THR A 151 -7.15 13.83 -7.00
C THR A 151 -8.03 12.59 -6.79
N SER A 152 -7.57 11.39 -7.15
CA SER A 152 -8.37 10.15 -7.13
C SER A 152 -8.31 9.33 -5.83
N VAL A 153 -7.79 9.89 -4.74
CA VAL A 153 -7.88 9.22 -3.43
C VAL A 153 -9.33 9.32 -2.96
N HIS A 154 -10.06 8.21 -3.05
CA HIS A 154 -11.44 8.15 -2.60
C HIS A 154 -11.53 8.02 -1.08
N ASP A 155 -12.52 8.68 -0.47
CA ASP A 155 -12.83 8.57 0.96
C ASP A 155 -13.06 7.12 1.43
N SER A 156 -13.44 6.22 0.51
CA SER A 156 -13.58 4.79 0.77
C SER A 156 -12.24 4.11 1.08
N GLU A 157 -11.12 4.59 0.56
CA GLU A 157 -9.78 4.05 0.85
C GLU A 157 -9.43 4.25 2.34
N VAL A 158 -9.73 5.44 2.88
CA VAL A 158 -9.48 5.76 4.31
C VAL A 158 -10.32 4.87 5.21
N LYS A 159 -11.61 4.72 4.91
CA LYS A 159 -12.52 3.83 5.64
C LYS A 159 -12.03 2.39 5.59
N SER A 160 -11.60 1.92 4.41
CA SER A 160 -11.05 0.57 4.24
C SER A 160 -9.80 0.35 5.09
N ILE A 161 -8.90 1.33 5.17
CA ILE A 161 -7.68 1.24 5.98
C ILE A 161 -8.01 1.14 7.47
N LEU A 162 -8.95 1.95 7.96
CA LEU A 162 -9.39 1.89 9.35
C LEU A 162 -10.03 0.53 9.67
N ILE A 163 -10.89 0.02 8.78
CA ILE A 163 -11.52 -1.29 8.93
C ILE A 163 -10.46 -2.39 8.94
N GLN A 164 -9.51 -2.37 7.99
CA GLN A 164 -8.39 -3.33 7.96
C GLN A 164 -7.58 -3.26 9.25
N GLY A 165 -7.26 -2.06 9.72
CA GLY A 165 -6.56 -1.84 10.98
C GLY A 165 -7.25 -2.53 12.17
N VAL A 166 -8.56 -2.35 12.31
CA VAL A 166 -9.37 -2.99 13.35
C VAL A 166 -9.41 -4.51 13.15
N VAL A 167 -9.68 -5.00 11.94
CA VAL A 167 -9.78 -6.43 11.64
C VAL A 167 -8.47 -7.17 11.95
N PHE A 168 -7.33 -6.63 11.52
CA PHE A 168 -6.02 -7.24 11.80
C PHE A 168 -5.65 -7.19 13.28
N THR A 169 -6.04 -6.12 13.99
CA THR A 169 -5.84 -6.02 15.44
C THR A 169 -6.71 -7.03 16.20
N LEU A 170 -7.96 -7.25 15.77
CA LEU A 170 -8.81 -8.30 16.34
C LEU A 170 -8.30 -9.70 15.97
N ALA A 171 -7.77 -9.89 14.76
CA ALA A 171 -7.16 -11.14 14.35
C ALA A 171 -5.90 -11.46 15.16
N SER A 172 -5.06 -10.45 15.46
CA SER A 172 -3.89 -10.64 16.32
C SER A 172 -4.29 -10.96 17.76
N LEU A 173 -5.35 -10.32 18.27
CA LEU A 173 -5.95 -10.65 19.57
C LEU A 173 -6.42 -12.11 19.62
N VAL A 174 -7.20 -12.54 18.64
CA VAL A 174 -7.68 -13.92 18.54
C VAL A 174 -6.51 -14.88 18.44
N GLY A 175 -5.50 -14.57 17.61
CA GLY A 175 -4.26 -15.34 17.51
C GLY A 175 -3.52 -15.45 18.84
N TRP A 176 -3.41 -14.35 19.60
CA TRP A 176 -2.82 -14.35 20.93
C TRP A 176 -3.61 -15.23 21.91
N VAL A 177 -4.94 -15.12 21.93
CA VAL A 177 -5.80 -15.99 22.75
C VAL A 177 -5.62 -17.45 22.35
N PHE A 178 -5.56 -17.78 21.06
CA PHE A 178 -5.30 -19.16 20.63
C PHE A 178 -3.91 -19.67 21.03
N LEU A 179 -2.89 -18.80 21.02
CA LEU A 179 -1.53 -19.13 21.42
C LEU A 179 -1.38 -19.28 22.95
N TYR A 180 -2.11 -18.46 23.72
CA TYR A 180 -1.91 -18.30 25.16
C TYR A 180 -2.97 -19.00 26.03
N TYR A 181 -4.22 -19.07 25.57
CA TYR A 181 -5.35 -19.60 26.34
C TYR A 181 -5.40 -21.13 26.48
N PRO A 182 -4.74 -21.99 25.67
CA PRO A 182 -4.38 -23.30 26.18
C PRO A 182 -3.23 -23.10 27.17
N PRO A 183 -3.41 -23.31 28.49
CA PRO A 183 -2.29 -23.29 29.42
C PRO A 183 -1.40 -24.48 29.06
N ILE A 184 -0.39 -24.20 28.25
CA ILE A 184 0.59 -25.16 27.75
C ILE A 184 1.26 -25.93 28.91
N GLY A 185 1.32 -25.33 30.10
CA GLY A 185 1.81 -25.97 31.32
C GLY A 185 0.76 -26.68 32.19
N ALA A 186 -0.53 -26.34 32.13
CA ALA A 186 -1.53 -26.80 33.13
C ALA A 186 -2.37 -28.02 32.70
N ARG A 187 -2.19 -28.54 31.48
CA ARG A 187 -2.92 -29.74 31.00
C ARG A 187 -2.03 -30.91 30.53
N GLY A 188 -0.72 -30.87 30.78
CA GLY A 188 0.15 -31.98 30.37
C GLY A 188 0.21 -32.17 28.85
N PHE A 189 0.10 -31.08 28.07
CA PHE A 189 0.31 -31.17 26.63
C PHE A 189 1.75 -31.66 26.38
N PRO A 190 1.94 -32.72 25.57
CA PRO A 190 3.26 -33.19 25.21
C PRO A 190 4.06 -32.02 24.62
N SER A 191 5.34 -31.92 24.97
CA SER A 191 6.28 -30.92 24.42
C SER A 191 6.22 -30.82 22.88
N THR A 192 5.77 -31.90 22.23
CA THR A 192 5.42 -32.02 20.82
C THR A 192 4.44 -30.96 20.31
N THR A 193 3.42 -30.55 21.07
CA THR A 193 2.37 -29.62 20.56
C THR A 193 2.87 -28.18 20.45
N VAL A 194 3.65 -27.72 21.43
CA VAL A 194 4.30 -26.39 21.39
C VAL A 194 5.37 -26.37 20.31
N ARG A 195 6.19 -27.43 20.24
CA ARG A 195 7.18 -27.61 19.17
C ARG A 195 6.52 -27.63 17.80
N PHE A 196 5.34 -28.25 17.68
CA PHE A 196 4.55 -28.26 16.45
C PHE A 196 4.12 -26.85 16.05
N TRP A 197 3.54 -26.05 16.96
CA TRP A 197 3.14 -24.69 16.62
C TRP A 197 4.32 -23.76 16.32
N ILE A 198 5.41 -23.84 17.08
CA ILE A 198 6.65 -23.10 16.77
C ILE A 198 7.19 -23.52 15.40
N ALA A 199 7.19 -24.82 15.09
CA ALA A 199 7.60 -25.33 13.78
C ALA A 199 6.67 -24.83 12.67
N VAL A 200 5.35 -24.88 12.85
CA VAL A 200 4.36 -24.38 11.89
C VAL A 200 4.57 -22.89 11.62
N TRP A 201 4.71 -22.06 12.66
CA TRP A 201 4.93 -20.62 12.50
C TRP A 201 6.30 -20.28 11.91
N SER A 202 7.33 -21.06 12.26
CA SER A 202 8.67 -20.90 11.67
C SER A 202 8.68 -21.32 10.20
N ILE A 203 7.98 -22.39 9.84
CA ILE A 203 7.78 -22.82 8.45
C ILE A 203 6.98 -21.76 7.69
N ALA A 204 5.83 -21.31 8.21
CA ALA A 204 5.03 -20.27 7.58
C ALA A 204 5.82 -18.97 7.38
N GLY A 205 6.53 -18.51 8.41
CA GLY A 205 7.38 -17.32 8.36
C GLY A 205 8.52 -17.46 7.35
N SER A 206 9.24 -18.59 7.36
CA SER A 206 10.31 -18.87 6.39
C SER A 206 9.78 -19.01 4.97
N MET A 207 8.60 -19.62 4.75
CA MET A 207 7.95 -19.67 3.45
C MET A 207 7.54 -18.28 2.96
N MET A 208 7.06 -17.42 3.85
CA MET A 208 6.68 -16.05 3.50
C MET A 208 7.91 -15.23 3.09
N VAL A 209 9.00 -15.30 3.86
CA VAL A 209 10.27 -14.65 3.52
C VAL A 209 10.86 -15.26 2.23
N GLY A 210 10.87 -16.58 2.11
CA GLY A 210 11.32 -17.31 0.94
C GLY A 210 10.55 -16.91 -0.31
N HIS A 211 9.23 -16.78 -0.22
CA HIS A 211 8.39 -16.32 -1.32
C HIS A 211 8.76 -14.90 -1.77
N VAL A 212 8.97 -13.97 -0.84
CA VAL A 212 9.39 -12.59 -1.18
C VAL A 212 10.76 -12.58 -1.85
N VAL A 213 11.74 -13.32 -1.30
CA VAL A 213 13.09 -13.40 -1.87
C VAL A 213 13.06 -14.06 -3.25
N LEU A 214 12.34 -15.17 -3.41
CA LEU A 214 12.20 -15.87 -4.68
C LEU A 214 11.46 -15.02 -5.71
N SER A 215 10.40 -14.31 -5.30
CA SER A 215 9.69 -13.37 -6.16
C SER A 215 10.64 -12.27 -6.65
N TYR A 216 11.42 -11.67 -5.74
CA TYR A 216 12.42 -10.68 -6.08
C TYR A 216 13.51 -11.22 -7.02
N LEU A 217 14.04 -12.41 -6.76
CA LEU A 217 15.03 -13.05 -7.63
C LEU A 217 14.43 -13.43 -8.99
N SER A 218 13.17 -13.86 -9.03
CA SER A 218 12.46 -14.16 -10.27
C SER A 218 12.32 -12.89 -11.13
N TRP A 219 11.99 -11.75 -10.51
CA TRP A 219 11.92 -10.47 -11.19
C TRP A 219 13.29 -10.02 -11.69
N ARG A 220 14.37 -10.28 -10.93
CA ARG A 220 15.74 -9.93 -11.34
C ARG A 220 16.24 -10.77 -12.52
N ASN A 221 15.83 -12.03 -12.60
CA ASN A 221 16.26 -12.97 -13.65
C ASN A 221 15.33 -13.00 -14.87
N MET A 222 14.26 -12.19 -14.87
CA MET A 222 13.25 -12.18 -15.90
C MET A 222 13.85 -11.68 -17.23
N ARG A 223 13.71 -12.46 -18.29
CA ARG A 223 14.18 -12.05 -19.63
C ARG A 223 13.28 -10.92 -20.17
N ARG A 224 13.82 -10.09 -21.07
CA ARG A 224 13.07 -8.96 -21.65
C ARG A 224 11.72 -9.38 -22.24
N ASP A 225 11.65 -10.53 -22.90
CA ASP A 225 10.43 -11.00 -23.53
C ASP A 225 9.37 -11.40 -22.49
N GLU A 226 9.77 -12.10 -21.43
CA GLU A 226 8.89 -12.47 -20.30
C GLU A 226 8.38 -11.23 -19.56
N ALA A 227 9.27 -10.28 -19.27
CA ALA A 227 8.91 -9.02 -18.64
C ALA A 227 7.92 -8.23 -19.53
N SER A 228 8.15 -8.22 -20.85
CA SER A 228 7.23 -7.56 -21.79
C SER A 228 5.86 -8.24 -21.83
N MET A 229 5.82 -9.57 -21.72
CA MET A 229 4.57 -10.33 -21.70
C MET A 229 3.78 -10.06 -20.42
N ILE A 230 4.44 -10.08 -19.25
CA ILE A 230 3.77 -9.76 -17.96
C ILE A 230 3.32 -8.30 -17.93
N LEU A 231 4.12 -7.37 -18.43
CA LEU A 231 3.73 -5.97 -18.52
C LEU A 231 2.51 -5.78 -19.43
N ARG A 232 2.44 -6.51 -20.56
CA ARG A 232 1.26 -6.50 -21.44
C ARG A 232 0.03 -7.07 -20.75
N ASP A 233 0.17 -8.14 -19.98
CA ASP A 233 -0.96 -8.73 -19.24
C ASP A 233 -1.43 -7.82 -18.10
N ALA A 234 -0.51 -7.24 -17.34
CA ALA A 234 -0.82 -6.24 -16.32
C ALA A 234 -1.49 -4.99 -16.93
N LEU A 235 -0.95 -4.48 -18.04
CA LEU A 235 -1.53 -3.37 -18.81
C LEU A 235 -2.93 -3.73 -19.30
N TRP A 236 -3.14 -4.97 -19.76
CA TRP A 236 -4.46 -5.45 -20.17
C TRP A 236 -5.44 -5.42 -19.01
N TRP A 237 -5.09 -5.97 -17.84
CA TRP A 237 -5.95 -5.94 -16.67
C TRP A 237 -6.31 -4.52 -16.22
N GLU A 238 -5.35 -3.60 -16.27
CA GLU A 238 -5.54 -2.22 -15.86
C GLU A 238 -6.38 -1.42 -16.87
N THR A 239 -6.18 -1.66 -18.17
CA THR A 239 -6.87 -0.92 -19.24
C THR A 239 -8.15 -1.58 -19.74
N ARG A 240 -8.42 -2.85 -19.40
CA ARG A 240 -9.57 -3.60 -19.96
C ARG A 240 -10.91 -2.88 -19.74
N ARG A 241 -11.16 -2.33 -18.55
CA ARG A 241 -12.40 -1.57 -18.28
C ARG A 241 -12.50 -0.32 -19.16
N GLU A 242 -11.38 0.34 -19.40
CA GLU A 242 -11.32 1.53 -20.25
C GLU A 242 -11.51 1.16 -21.72
N GLN A 243 -10.93 0.06 -22.17
CA GLN A 243 -11.14 -0.47 -23.52
C GLN A 243 -12.60 -0.90 -23.73
N GLU A 244 -13.21 -1.60 -22.78
CA GLU A 244 -14.64 -1.94 -22.82
C GLU A 244 -15.50 -0.67 -22.89
N ARG A 245 -15.18 0.36 -22.11
CA ARG A 245 -15.84 1.67 -22.17
C ARG A 245 -15.69 2.30 -23.55
N LEU A 246 -14.48 2.36 -24.11
CA LEU A 246 -14.22 2.90 -25.45
C LEU A 246 -14.94 2.10 -26.55
N HIS A 247 -15.00 0.78 -26.43
CA HIS A 247 -15.75 -0.09 -27.34
C HIS A 247 -17.24 0.22 -27.28
N HIS A 248 -17.81 0.39 -26.09
CA HIS A 248 -19.20 0.79 -25.90
C HIS A 248 -19.47 2.18 -26.51
N TRP A 249 -18.59 3.15 -26.29
CA TRP A 249 -18.69 4.47 -26.93
C TRP A 249 -18.63 4.40 -28.46
N ARG A 250 -17.73 3.58 -29.03
CA ARG A 250 -17.64 3.36 -30.48
C ARG A 250 -18.90 2.70 -31.03
N GLN A 251 -19.49 1.75 -30.31
CA GLN A 251 -20.76 1.12 -30.69
C GLN A 251 -21.91 2.12 -30.63
N TRP A 252 -22.03 2.89 -29.54
CA TRP A 252 -23.03 3.95 -29.41
C TRP A 252 -22.92 4.99 -30.53
N TYR A 253 -21.69 5.41 -30.87
CA TYR A 253 -21.46 6.35 -31.97
C TYR A 253 -21.86 5.78 -33.34
N ARG A 254 -21.64 4.47 -33.56
CA ARG A 254 -22.09 3.79 -34.79
C ARG A 254 -23.61 3.63 -34.85
N SER A 255 -24.25 3.29 -33.75
CA SER A 255 -25.72 3.13 -33.69
C SER A 255 -26.47 4.46 -33.63
N GLY A 256 -25.83 5.52 -33.14
CA GLY A 256 -26.40 6.86 -33.00
C GLY A 256 -26.21 7.76 -34.22
N ARG A 257 -25.41 7.36 -35.21
CA ARG A 257 -25.50 7.97 -36.54
C ARG A 257 -26.80 7.45 -37.16
N PRO A 258 -27.77 8.31 -37.49
CA PRO A 258 -28.82 7.90 -38.40
C PRO A 258 -28.11 7.41 -39.66
N GLU A 259 -28.28 6.12 -39.96
CA GLU A 259 -27.92 5.57 -41.25
C GLU A 259 -28.49 6.53 -42.30
N PRO A 260 -27.70 7.06 -43.24
CA PRO A 260 -28.19 8.06 -44.17
C PRO A 260 -29.30 7.44 -45.02
N LEU A 261 -30.54 7.60 -44.57
CA LEU A 261 -31.78 7.28 -45.27
C LEU A 261 -31.86 7.97 -46.64
N ILE A 262 -30.99 8.96 -46.86
CA ILE A 262 -30.82 9.70 -48.12
C ILE A 262 -30.37 8.79 -49.28
N ALA A 263 -29.66 7.69 -49.04
CA ALA A 263 -29.23 6.81 -50.15
C ALA A 263 -30.41 6.03 -50.77
N ASN A 264 -31.32 5.52 -49.95
CA ASN A 264 -32.46 4.74 -50.44
C ASN A 264 -33.59 5.65 -50.96
N ASP A 265 -33.76 6.85 -50.41
CA ASP A 265 -34.79 7.77 -50.89
C ASP A 265 -34.47 8.35 -52.29
N VAL A 266 -33.19 8.56 -52.62
CA VAL A 266 -32.78 9.02 -53.96
C VAL A 266 -32.97 7.92 -55.00
N GLU A 267 -32.66 6.67 -54.67
CA GLU A 267 -32.86 5.52 -55.58
C GLU A 267 -34.36 5.21 -55.77
N GLN A 268 -35.17 5.30 -54.70
CA GLN A 268 -36.63 5.18 -54.83
C GLN A 268 -37.27 6.36 -55.56
N GLN A 269 -36.72 7.57 -55.46
CA GLN A 269 -37.18 8.71 -56.24
C GLN A 269 -36.79 8.61 -57.71
N SER A 270 -35.59 8.10 -58.04
CA SER A 270 -35.20 7.87 -59.44
C SER A 270 -36.07 6.78 -60.08
N GLU A 271 -36.31 5.65 -59.39
CA GLU A 271 -37.20 4.61 -59.88
C GLU A 271 -38.67 5.08 -60.05
N ARG A 272 -39.14 5.98 -59.17
CA ARG A 272 -40.47 6.59 -59.33
C ARG A 272 -40.53 7.59 -60.49
N SER A 273 -39.43 8.24 -60.83
CA SER A 273 -39.36 9.18 -61.95
C SER A 273 -39.34 8.46 -63.31
N GLU A 274 -38.73 7.28 -63.39
CA GLU A 274 -38.71 6.47 -64.63
C GLU A 274 -40.04 5.76 -64.93
N ARG A 275 -40.93 5.61 -63.93
CA ARG A 275 -42.24 4.96 -64.10
C ARG A 275 -43.38 5.91 -64.46
N LYS A 276 -43.12 7.21 -64.63
CA LYS A 276 -44.10 8.21 -65.08
C LYS A 276 -43.80 8.63 -66.51
#